data_AF-A2EY75-F1
#
_entry.id   AF-A2EY75-F1
#
_cell.length_a   1.000
_cell.length_b   1.000
_cell.length_c   1.000
_cell.angle_alpha   90.00
_cell.angle_beta   90.00
_cell.angle_gamma   90.00
#
_symmetry.space_group_name_H-M   'P 1'
#
loop_
_entity.id
_entity.type
_entity.pdbx_description
1 polymer ?
#
loop_
_entity_poly.entity_id
_entity_poly.type
_entity_poly.pdbx_seq_one_letter_code
_entity_poly.pdbx_strand_id
1 'polypeptide(L)'
;MNCFFNTGVKDVIFPEDSIFYDISPSSFRGCTQLANIQLPANVRSLGDNCFESTKLSIFSVPSSVVTISSYSFRNCYDLSEFIIPEDNKLETIKDRSFEGCTSLRLFRCELSNFFTVFNGALFNKNMSTLICFPPASSIKYFSFPDEVRLIGSGAFIGCRNILSILIPDNSIERIGTFAFANCTSLKMINIPSSLSVIENGAFSGCVSLKCGIFIDNKERRFIEELIETSLLPISALNECGLFSCKVRNNFNLPISPSYLYVFILM
;
A
#
# COMPACT_ATOMS: atom_id res chain seq x y z
N MET A 1 27.91 8.39 -6.96
CA MET A 1 26.58 8.93 -6.60
C MET A 1 26.10 9.81 -7.74
N ASN A 2 24.82 9.72 -8.14
CA ASN A 2 24.19 10.56 -9.18
C ASN A 2 24.73 10.43 -10.62
N CYS A 3 25.26 9.27 -11.02
CA CYS A 3 26.01 9.12 -12.28
C CYS A 3 25.24 9.55 -13.55
N PHE A 4 23.93 9.32 -13.61
CA PHE A 4 23.05 9.68 -14.74
C PHE A 4 21.89 10.60 -14.30
N PHE A 5 22.02 11.27 -13.16
CA PHE A 5 20.96 12.13 -12.61
C PHE A 5 20.47 13.17 -13.63
N ASN A 6 19.15 13.23 -13.85
CA ASN A 6 18.48 14.13 -14.81
C ASN A 6 19.02 14.05 -16.26
N THR A 7 19.59 12.92 -16.67
CA THR A 7 20.03 12.75 -18.07
C THR A 7 18.89 12.29 -18.98
N GLY A 8 19.07 12.48 -20.29
CA GLY A 8 18.14 12.02 -21.32
C GLY A 8 18.32 10.56 -21.76
N VAL A 9 18.97 9.72 -20.93
CA VAL A 9 19.21 8.32 -21.27
C VAL A 9 17.88 7.56 -21.42
N LYS A 10 17.79 6.75 -22.46
CA LYS A 10 16.58 5.99 -22.83
C LYS A 10 16.69 4.51 -22.51
N ASP A 11 17.88 3.98 -22.79
CA ASP A 11 18.23 2.57 -22.68
C ASP A 11 19.58 2.48 -21.99
N VAL A 12 19.69 1.61 -21.00
CA VAL A 12 20.94 1.32 -20.31
C VAL A 12 21.19 -0.17 -20.37
N ILE A 13 22.26 -0.55 -21.07
CA ILE A 13 22.74 -1.91 -21.18
C ILE A 13 24.15 -1.91 -20.60
N PHE A 14 24.36 -2.76 -19.60
CA PHE A 14 25.68 -2.96 -19.01
C PHE A 14 26.38 -4.13 -19.71
N PRO A 15 27.69 -4.00 -20.04
CA PRO A 15 28.49 -5.13 -20.50
C PRO A 15 28.42 -6.32 -19.55
N GLU A 16 28.47 -7.56 -20.06
CA GLU A 16 28.35 -8.79 -19.26
C GLU A 16 29.45 -8.93 -18.19
N ASP A 17 30.62 -8.32 -18.43
CA ASP A 17 31.78 -8.29 -17.54
C ASP A 17 31.73 -7.12 -16.52
N SER A 18 30.62 -6.38 -16.45
CA SER A 18 30.47 -5.27 -15.50
C SER A 18 30.58 -5.74 -14.05
N ILE A 19 31.60 -5.26 -13.34
CA ILE A 19 31.87 -5.58 -11.94
C ILE A 19 31.40 -4.46 -11.00
N PHE A 20 30.10 -4.37 -10.75
CA PHE A 20 29.59 -3.56 -9.63
C PHE A 20 28.42 -4.27 -8.94
N TYR A 21 28.33 -4.06 -7.63
CA TYR A 21 27.40 -4.78 -6.77
C TYR A 21 26.16 -3.95 -6.41
N ASP A 22 26.17 -2.65 -6.65
CA ASP A 22 25.10 -1.76 -6.20
C ASP A 22 24.80 -0.70 -7.24
N ILE A 23 23.51 -0.46 -7.50
CA ILE A 23 23.09 0.78 -8.14
C ILE A 23 23.10 1.86 -7.07
N SER A 24 24.08 2.76 -7.16
CA SER A 24 24.24 3.82 -6.17
C SER A 24 22.98 4.68 -6.02
N PRO A 25 22.76 5.30 -4.84
CA PRO A 25 21.66 6.22 -4.64
C PRO A 25 21.57 7.29 -5.73
N SER A 26 20.34 7.56 -6.16
CA SER A 26 19.97 8.57 -7.17
C SER A 26 20.68 8.43 -8.53
N SER A 27 21.26 7.26 -8.86
CA SER A 27 22.06 7.09 -10.09
C SER A 27 21.28 7.41 -11.37
N PHE A 28 20.02 7.00 -11.47
CA PHE A 28 19.14 7.27 -12.63
C PHE A 28 17.95 8.15 -12.26
N ARG A 29 18.01 8.84 -11.12
CA ARG A 29 16.94 9.74 -10.68
C ARG A 29 16.70 10.84 -11.72
N GLY A 30 15.45 11.02 -12.11
CA GLY A 30 15.02 12.00 -13.10
C GLY A 30 15.39 11.66 -14.54
N CYS A 31 15.81 10.43 -14.85
CA CYS A 31 15.94 9.95 -16.23
C CYS A 31 14.56 9.69 -16.84
N THR A 32 13.83 10.78 -17.15
CA THR A 32 12.42 10.76 -17.58
C THR A 32 12.16 10.09 -18.93
N GLN A 33 13.22 9.67 -19.64
CA GLN A 33 13.12 8.90 -20.88
C GLN A 33 13.60 7.45 -20.72
N LEU A 34 14.16 7.05 -19.56
CA LEU A 34 14.70 5.72 -19.32
C LEU A 34 13.56 4.71 -19.25
N ALA A 35 13.38 3.95 -20.32
CA ALA A 35 12.32 2.95 -20.46
C ALA A 35 12.84 1.52 -20.32
N ASN A 36 14.12 1.28 -20.66
CA ASN A 36 14.73 -0.03 -20.59
C ASN A 36 16.05 0.01 -19.82
N ILE A 37 16.19 -0.89 -18.85
CA ILE A 37 17.46 -1.11 -18.16
C ILE A 37 17.69 -2.61 -17.95
N GLN A 38 18.88 -3.08 -18.34
CA GLN A 38 19.31 -4.46 -18.12
C GLN A 38 20.41 -4.47 -17.06
N LEU A 39 20.06 -4.79 -15.83
CA LEU A 39 21.01 -4.82 -14.72
C LEU A 39 21.88 -6.09 -14.77
N PRO A 40 23.19 -5.98 -14.50
CA PRO A 40 24.08 -7.13 -14.38
C PRO A 40 23.64 -8.13 -13.29
N ALA A 41 23.96 -9.42 -13.49
CA ALA A 41 23.60 -10.51 -12.59
C ALA A 41 24.35 -10.52 -11.24
N ASN A 42 25.27 -9.58 -11.01
CA ASN A 42 25.99 -9.38 -9.76
C ASN A 42 25.43 -8.22 -8.92
N VAL A 43 24.48 -7.44 -9.42
CA VAL A 43 23.85 -6.36 -8.65
C VAL A 43 23.08 -6.96 -7.47
N ARG A 44 23.48 -6.54 -6.26
CA ARG A 44 22.93 -6.94 -4.95
C ARG A 44 21.98 -5.91 -4.37
N SER A 45 22.18 -4.61 -4.63
CA SER A 45 21.26 -3.61 -4.10
C SER A 45 20.90 -2.48 -5.08
N LEU A 46 19.68 -1.97 -4.90
CA LEU A 46 19.19 -0.75 -5.52
C LEU A 46 19.14 0.34 -4.45
N GLY A 47 19.95 1.39 -4.62
CA GLY A 47 20.09 2.48 -3.66
C GLY A 47 18.88 3.41 -3.61
N ASP A 48 18.89 4.32 -2.63
CA ASP A 48 17.78 5.25 -2.41
C ASP A 48 17.54 6.11 -3.66
N ASN A 49 16.27 6.25 -4.02
CA ASN A 49 15.83 7.06 -5.17
C ASN A 49 16.49 6.66 -6.51
N CYS A 50 17.11 5.49 -6.64
CA CYS A 50 17.98 5.20 -7.79
C CYS A 50 17.28 5.25 -9.15
N PHE A 51 15.98 4.94 -9.21
CA PHE A 51 15.13 5.03 -10.39
C PHE A 51 13.97 6.04 -10.21
N GLU A 52 14.05 6.98 -9.27
CA GLU A 52 12.98 7.97 -9.06
C GLU A 52 12.72 8.74 -10.37
N SER A 53 11.45 8.92 -10.73
CA SER A 53 11.00 9.67 -11.91
C SER A 53 11.58 9.13 -13.24
N THR A 54 11.67 7.80 -13.37
CA THR A 54 12.03 7.12 -14.62
C THR A 54 10.79 6.69 -15.41
N LYS A 55 10.98 6.26 -16.67
CA LYS A 55 9.93 5.83 -17.60
C LYS A 55 9.78 4.30 -17.68
N LEU A 56 10.27 3.59 -16.67
CA LEU A 56 10.17 2.14 -16.60
C LEU A 56 8.68 1.74 -16.51
N SER A 57 8.20 0.94 -17.46
CA SER A 57 6.80 0.50 -17.50
C SER A 57 6.56 -0.83 -16.79
N ILE A 58 7.56 -1.70 -16.82
CA ILE A 58 7.59 -2.99 -16.12
C ILE A 58 8.98 -3.10 -15.50
N PHE A 59 9.05 -3.54 -14.25
CA PHE A 59 10.32 -3.85 -13.61
C PHE A 59 10.32 -5.29 -13.10
N SER A 60 11.22 -6.11 -13.64
CA SER A 60 11.50 -7.44 -13.14
C SER A 60 12.76 -7.41 -12.31
N VAL A 61 12.66 -7.79 -11.03
CA VAL A 61 13.79 -7.77 -10.10
C VAL A 61 14.83 -8.80 -10.55
N PRO A 62 16.09 -8.39 -10.83
CA PRO A 62 17.15 -9.34 -11.15
C PRO A 62 17.36 -10.33 -10.00
N SER A 63 17.63 -11.61 -10.32
CA SER A 63 17.72 -12.72 -9.35
C SER A 63 18.75 -12.49 -8.23
N SER A 64 19.75 -11.65 -8.49
CA SER A 64 20.85 -11.36 -7.58
C SER A 64 20.57 -10.26 -6.56
N VAL A 65 19.53 -9.45 -6.78
CA VAL A 65 19.20 -8.31 -5.93
C VAL A 65 18.64 -8.80 -4.61
N VAL A 66 19.21 -8.30 -3.51
CA VAL A 66 18.84 -8.61 -2.13
C VAL A 66 18.05 -7.46 -1.50
N THR A 67 18.36 -6.22 -1.86
CA THR A 67 17.74 -5.03 -1.23
C THR A 67 17.31 -3.99 -2.25
N ILE A 68 16.08 -3.50 -2.08
CA ILE A 68 15.55 -2.30 -2.73
C ILE A 68 15.38 -1.24 -1.64
N SER A 69 16.08 -0.12 -1.80
CA SER A 69 16.10 0.94 -0.78
C SER A 69 14.92 1.89 -0.89
N SER A 70 14.88 2.89 -0.01
CA SER A 70 13.72 3.76 0.12
C SER A 70 13.57 4.61 -1.14
N TYR A 71 12.31 4.83 -1.55
CA TYR A 71 11.99 5.65 -2.72
C TYR A 71 12.62 5.21 -4.05
N SER A 72 13.18 3.99 -4.17
CA SER A 72 13.92 3.58 -5.38
C SER A 72 13.14 3.75 -6.68
N PHE A 73 11.81 3.59 -6.69
CA PHE A 73 10.92 3.79 -7.85
C PHE A 73 9.94 4.95 -7.64
N ARG A 74 10.23 5.90 -6.75
CA ARG A 74 9.32 7.02 -6.48
C ARG A 74 8.98 7.76 -7.78
N ASN A 75 7.72 8.15 -7.97
CA ASN A 75 7.24 8.88 -9.14
C ASN A 75 7.53 8.21 -10.50
N CYS A 76 7.73 6.89 -10.54
CA CYS A 76 7.71 6.14 -11.79
C CYS A 76 6.27 6.03 -12.29
N TYR A 77 5.75 7.10 -12.89
CA TYR A 77 4.35 7.23 -13.28
C TYR A 77 3.89 6.19 -14.30
N ASP A 78 4.81 5.66 -15.10
CA ASP A 78 4.53 4.65 -16.12
C ASP A 78 4.70 3.21 -15.59
N LEU A 79 5.31 3.04 -14.40
CA LEU A 79 5.54 1.71 -13.82
C LEU A 79 4.19 1.08 -13.50
N SER A 80 3.89 0.02 -14.22
CA SER A 80 2.56 -0.56 -14.28
C SER A 80 2.53 -1.98 -13.71
N GLU A 81 3.68 -2.65 -13.73
CA GLU A 81 3.86 -3.99 -13.22
C GLU A 81 5.24 -4.15 -12.56
N PHE A 82 5.25 -4.77 -11.38
CA PHE A 82 6.47 -5.10 -10.66
C PHE A 82 6.51 -6.62 -10.43
N ILE A 83 7.60 -7.25 -10.86
CA ILE A 83 7.75 -8.70 -10.90
C ILE A 83 8.90 -9.11 -9.99
N ILE A 84 8.61 -9.99 -9.04
CA ILE A 84 9.60 -10.72 -8.24
C ILE A 84 9.63 -12.15 -8.83
N PRO A 85 10.66 -12.49 -9.63
CA PRO A 85 10.78 -13.82 -10.23
C PRO A 85 10.92 -14.94 -9.18
N GLU A 86 10.73 -16.17 -9.63
CA GLU A 86 11.01 -17.38 -8.85
C GLU A 86 12.47 -17.40 -8.38
N ASP A 87 12.72 -17.99 -7.19
CA ASP A 87 14.05 -18.16 -6.58
C ASP A 87 14.89 -16.87 -6.48
N ASN A 88 14.23 -15.71 -6.51
CA ASN A 88 14.87 -14.42 -6.37
C ASN A 88 15.39 -14.21 -4.93
N LYS A 89 16.55 -13.57 -4.78
CA LYS A 89 17.22 -13.31 -3.48
C LYS A 89 16.75 -12.04 -2.77
N LEU A 90 15.71 -11.37 -3.27
CA LEU A 90 15.20 -10.13 -2.68
C LEU A 90 14.66 -10.45 -1.30
N GLU A 91 15.25 -9.80 -0.31
CA GLU A 91 14.91 -9.97 1.11
C GLU A 91 14.17 -8.75 1.63
N THR A 92 14.51 -7.56 1.11
CA THR A 92 14.02 -6.29 1.66
C THR A 92 13.60 -5.31 0.57
N ILE A 93 12.40 -4.76 0.73
CA ILE A 93 11.91 -3.56 0.04
C ILE A 93 11.64 -2.53 1.13
N LYS A 94 12.33 -1.38 1.07
CA LYS A 94 12.23 -0.34 2.11
C LYS A 94 11.09 0.64 1.85
N ASP A 95 10.94 1.58 2.78
CA ASP A 95 9.82 2.49 2.84
C ASP A 95 9.60 3.29 1.54
N ARG A 96 8.33 3.36 1.13
CA ARG A 96 7.87 4.21 0.03
C ARG A 96 8.61 4.00 -1.29
N SER A 97 9.17 2.81 -1.53
CA SER A 97 9.84 2.49 -2.80
C SER A 97 8.95 2.74 -4.02
N PHE A 98 7.63 2.66 -3.89
CA PHE A 98 6.64 2.86 -4.97
C PHE A 98 5.78 4.13 -4.82
N GLU A 99 6.16 5.09 -3.96
CA GLU A 99 5.39 6.33 -3.80
C GLU A 99 5.22 7.05 -5.14
N GLY A 100 3.99 7.40 -5.52
CA GLY A 100 3.72 8.12 -6.76
C GLY A 100 3.75 7.25 -8.02
N CYS A 101 3.91 5.93 -7.93
CA CYS A 101 3.73 4.99 -9.05
C CYS A 101 2.24 4.86 -9.41
N THR A 102 1.64 5.92 -9.97
CA THR A 102 0.18 6.02 -10.18
C THR A 102 -0.40 5.06 -11.21
N SER A 103 0.44 4.38 -12.01
CA SER A 103 0.01 3.35 -12.97
C SER A 103 0.23 1.92 -12.47
N LEU A 104 0.86 1.73 -11.30
CA LEU A 104 1.20 0.42 -10.77
C LEU A 104 -0.07 -0.30 -10.37
N ARG A 105 -0.43 -1.32 -11.15
CA ARG A 105 -1.68 -2.09 -11.02
C ARG A 105 -1.47 -3.53 -10.60
N LEU A 106 -0.24 -4.04 -10.73
CA LEU A 106 0.04 -5.46 -10.56
C LEU A 106 1.40 -5.72 -9.91
N PHE A 107 1.39 -6.56 -8.88
CA PHE A 107 2.56 -7.26 -8.37
C PHE A 107 2.49 -8.73 -8.81
N ARG A 108 3.57 -9.27 -9.38
CA ARG A 108 3.73 -10.71 -9.63
C ARG A 108 4.78 -11.28 -8.70
N CYS A 109 4.44 -12.32 -7.96
CA CYS A 109 5.31 -13.00 -7.02
C CYS A 109 4.74 -14.40 -6.75
N GLU A 110 5.28 -15.42 -7.43
CA GLU A 110 4.74 -16.80 -7.33
C GLU A 110 5.54 -17.68 -6.35
N LEU A 111 6.88 -17.59 -6.36
CA LEU A 111 7.76 -18.47 -5.55
C LEU A 111 8.90 -17.71 -4.84
N SER A 112 8.60 -16.57 -4.22
CA SER A 112 9.57 -15.88 -3.36
C SER A 112 9.65 -16.53 -1.97
N ASN A 113 10.87 -16.60 -1.42
CA ASN A 113 11.11 -16.99 -0.02
C ASN A 113 10.76 -15.88 0.99
N PHE A 114 10.65 -14.63 0.54
CA PHE A 114 10.55 -13.46 1.41
C PHE A 114 9.27 -12.64 1.22
N PHE A 115 8.59 -12.80 0.08
CA PHE A 115 7.37 -12.07 -0.25
C PHE A 115 6.24 -12.99 -0.71
N THR A 116 5.03 -12.46 -0.65
CA THR A 116 3.83 -13.07 -1.22
C THR A 116 2.86 -11.99 -1.68
N VAL A 117 1.97 -12.34 -2.61
CA VAL A 117 0.88 -11.44 -3.04
C VAL A 117 -0.45 -12.02 -2.56
N PHE A 118 -1.20 -11.22 -1.81
CA PHE A 118 -2.53 -11.57 -1.32
C PHE A 118 -3.52 -10.48 -1.72
N ASN A 119 -4.60 -10.86 -2.41
CA ASN A 119 -5.61 -9.92 -2.95
C ASN A 119 -4.99 -8.73 -3.71
N GLY A 120 -3.96 -9.01 -4.50
CA GLY A 120 -3.24 -8.01 -5.31
C GLY A 120 -2.24 -7.14 -4.54
N ALA A 121 -2.20 -7.20 -3.20
CA ALA A 121 -1.25 -6.47 -2.38
C ALA A 121 0.02 -7.30 -2.11
N LEU A 122 1.16 -6.63 -2.03
CA LEU A 122 2.46 -7.23 -1.72
C LEU A 122 2.68 -7.25 -0.21
N PHE A 123 2.94 -8.44 0.33
CA PHE A 123 3.26 -8.70 1.73
C PHE A 123 4.64 -9.35 1.87
N ASN A 124 5.18 -9.32 3.09
CA ASN A 124 6.23 -10.27 3.46
C ASN A 124 5.69 -11.72 3.49
N LYS A 125 6.58 -12.72 3.50
CA LYS A 125 6.22 -14.13 3.26
C LYS A 125 5.16 -14.66 4.22
N ASN A 126 5.25 -14.29 5.50
CA ASN A 126 4.33 -14.73 6.54
C ASN A 126 3.06 -13.86 6.64
N MET A 127 2.87 -12.89 5.73
CA MET A 127 1.76 -11.94 5.69
C MET A 127 1.62 -11.04 6.94
N SER A 128 2.63 -10.97 7.81
CA SER A 128 2.59 -10.11 9.00
C SER A 128 2.73 -8.63 8.68
N THR A 129 3.26 -8.28 7.50
CA THR A 129 3.51 -6.89 7.10
C THR A 129 3.02 -6.66 5.68
N LEU A 130 2.07 -5.74 5.52
CA LEU A 130 1.72 -5.20 4.21
C LEU A 130 2.79 -4.20 3.77
N ILE A 131 3.38 -4.45 2.61
CA ILE A 131 4.44 -3.60 2.05
C ILE A 131 3.83 -2.56 1.11
N CYS A 132 3.01 -2.98 0.16
CA CYS A 132 2.40 -2.08 -0.82
C CYS A 132 1.14 -2.68 -1.45
N PHE A 133 0.11 -1.86 -1.56
CA PHE A 133 -1.05 -2.09 -2.39
C PHE A 133 -0.92 -1.27 -3.69
N PRO A 134 -1.14 -1.86 -4.87
CA PRO A 134 -0.92 -1.17 -6.14
C PRO A 134 -1.87 0.04 -6.29
N PRO A 135 -1.37 1.29 -6.42
CA PRO A 135 -2.21 2.49 -6.48
C PRO A 135 -3.24 2.51 -7.62
N ALA A 136 -2.93 1.85 -8.74
CA ALA A 136 -3.81 1.72 -9.90
C ALA A 136 -4.66 0.44 -9.89
N SER A 137 -4.68 -0.30 -8.78
CA SER A 137 -5.52 -1.49 -8.64
C SER A 137 -6.99 -1.18 -8.95
N SER A 138 -7.68 -2.10 -9.60
CA SER A 138 -9.13 -2.03 -9.83
C SER A 138 -9.95 -2.48 -8.61
N ILE A 139 -9.28 -3.04 -7.59
CA ILE A 139 -9.90 -3.53 -6.37
C ILE A 139 -10.45 -2.34 -5.56
N LYS A 140 -11.76 -2.39 -5.29
CA LYS A 140 -12.49 -1.35 -4.55
C LYS A 140 -12.69 -1.67 -3.06
N TYR A 141 -12.59 -2.95 -2.71
CA TYR A 141 -12.82 -3.45 -1.36
C TYR A 141 -11.67 -4.37 -1.00
N PHE A 142 -11.01 -4.10 0.12
CA PHE A 142 -9.87 -4.88 0.57
C PHE A 142 -10.11 -5.37 1.99
N SER A 143 -9.97 -6.68 2.21
CA SER A 143 -9.93 -7.27 3.54
C SER A 143 -8.53 -7.78 3.78
N PHE A 144 -7.96 -7.45 4.94
CA PHE A 144 -6.69 -8.00 5.36
C PHE A 144 -6.82 -9.48 5.75
N PRO A 145 -5.73 -10.27 5.63
CA PRO A 145 -5.63 -11.58 6.27
C PRO A 145 -5.43 -11.43 7.79
N ASP A 146 -5.75 -12.45 8.58
CA ASP A 146 -5.76 -12.36 10.05
C ASP A 146 -4.36 -12.19 10.67
N GLU A 147 -3.31 -12.63 9.95
CA GLU A 147 -1.92 -12.64 10.40
C GLU A 147 -1.24 -11.26 10.34
N VAL A 148 -1.86 -10.26 9.69
CA VAL A 148 -1.25 -8.94 9.56
C VAL A 148 -1.05 -8.29 10.92
N ARG A 149 0.12 -7.68 11.14
CA ARG A 149 0.45 -6.91 12.35
C ARG A 149 0.84 -5.48 12.02
N LEU A 150 1.45 -5.27 10.85
CA LEU A 150 1.99 -4.00 10.42
C LEU A 150 1.45 -3.60 9.04
N ILE A 151 0.96 -2.36 8.94
CA ILE A 151 0.79 -1.67 7.66
C ILE A 151 2.02 -0.78 7.44
N GLY A 152 2.81 -1.09 6.40
CA GLY A 152 4.04 -0.38 6.10
C GLY A 152 3.84 1.10 5.73
N SER A 153 4.93 1.87 5.84
CA SER A 153 4.99 3.28 5.45
C SER A 153 4.58 3.46 3.99
N GLY A 154 3.48 4.18 3.77
CA GLY A 154 2.93 4.43 2.43
C GLY A 154 2.32 3.21 1.75
N ALA A 155 1.94 2.15 2.48
CA ALA A 155 1.42 0.91 1.87
C ALA A 155 0.25 1.12 0.90
N PHE A 156 -0.69 2.03 1.19
CA PHE A 156 -1.80 2.43 0.31
C PHE A 156 -1.64 3.86 -0.25
N ILE A 157 -0.44 4.44 -0.24
CA ILE A 157 -0.27 5.84 -0.65
C ILE A 157 -0.80 6.08 -2.07
N GLY A 158 -1.72 7.04 -2.20
CA GLY A 158 -2.32 7.40 -3.48
C GLY A 158 -3.24 6.34 -4.10
N CYS A 159 -3.72 5.36 -3.34
CA CYS A 159 -4.71 4.39 -3.81
C CYS A 159 -6.08 5.07 -3.99
N ARG A 160 -6.33 5.62 -5.19
CA ARG A 160 -7.53 6.43 -5.47
C ARG A 160 -8.78 5.62 -5.81
N ASN A 161 -8.65 4.31 -6.00
CA ASN A 161 -9.79 3.44 -6.37
C ASN A 161 -10.40 2.69 -5.19
N ILE A 162 -9.67 2.57 -4.07
CA ILE A 162 -10.14 1.84 -2.89
C ILE A 162 -11.28 2.62 -2.21
N LEU A 163 -12.38 1.95 -1.95
CA LEU A 163 -13.58 2.50 -1.32
C LEU A 163 -13.73 2.06 0.14
N SER A 164 -13.36 0.82 0.44
CA SER A 164 -13.47 0.26 1.78
C SER A 164 -12.29 -0.65 2.10
N ILE A 165 -11.82 -0.54 3.34
CA ILE A 165 -10.81 -1.42 3.90
C ILE A 165 -11.37 -2.05 5.17
N LEU A 166 -11.32 -3.36 5.27
CA LEU A 166 -11.73 -4.12 6.46
C LEU A 166 -10.49 -4.70 7.13
N ILE A 167 -10.29 -4.31 8.39
CA ILE A 167 -9.21 -4.80 9.25
C ILE A 167 -9.82 -5.84 10.20
N PRO A 168 -9.30 -7.07 10.26
CA PRO A 168 -9.73 -8.07 11.24
C PRO A 168 -9.48 -7.60 12.68
N ASP A 169 -10.36 -8.02 13.58
CA ASP A 169 -10.23 -7.73 15.01
C ASP A 169 -8.93 -8.32 15.56
N ASN A 170 -8.29 -7.60 16.49
CA ASN A 170 -7.06 -8.03 17.18
C ASN A 170 -5.88 -8.37 16.26
N SER A 171 -5.85 -7.82 15.04
CA SER A 171 -4.83 -8.13 14.04
C SER A 171 -3.75 -7.03 13.99
N ILE A 172 -4.10 -5.81 13.57
CA ILE A 172 -3.11 -4.76 13.30
C ILE A 172 -2.67 -4.05 14.58
N GLU A 173 -1.35 -3.98 14.79
CA GLU A 173 -0.71 -3.33 15.95
C GLU A 173 -0.10 -1.97 15.58
N ARG A 174 0.34 -1.80 14.33
CA ARG A 174 0.98 -0.57 13.85
C ARG A 174 0.53 -0.16 12.45
N ILE A 175 0.29 1.15 12.29
CA ILE A 175 0.06 1.82 11.01
C ILE A 175 1.21 2.80 10.76
N GLY A 176 1.97 2.57 9.69
CA GLY A 176 3.14 3.36 9.32
C GLY A 176 2.83 4.75 8.76
N THR A 177 3.87 5.57 8.68
CA THR A 177 3.80 6.98 8.27
C THR A 177 3.24 7.09 6.85
N PHE A 178 2.20 7.90 6.66
CA PHE A 178 1.48 8.07 5.39
C PHE A 178 0.84 6.79 4.80
N ALA A 179 0.59 5.76 5.62
CA ALA A 179 0.08 4.45 5.15
C ALA A 179 -1.12 4.55 4.18
N PHE A 180 -2.11 5.41 4.45
CA PHE A 180 -3.30 5.62 3.62
C PHE A 180 -3.32 7.01 2.96
N ALA A 181 -2.20 7.73 2.95
CA ALA A 181 -2.20 9.11 2.48
C ALA A 181 -2.70 9.22 1.03
N ASN A 182 -3.54 10.21 0.76
CA ASN A 182 -4.17 10.47 -0.54
C ASN A 182 -5.04 9.30 -1.08
N CYS A 183 -5.58 8.45 -0.22
CA CYS A 183 -6.67 7.53 -0.59
C CYS A 183 -7.99 8.31 -0.75
N THR A 184 -8.10 9.12 -1.79
CA THR A 184 -9.18 10.13 -1.93
C THR A 184 -10.58 9.54 -2.08
N SER A 185 -10.70 8.25 -2.41
CA SER A 185 -11.98 7.55 -2.54
C SER A 185 -12.32 6.65 -1.36
N LEU A 186 -11.42 6.51 -0.37
CA LEU A 186 -11.65 5.66 0.79
C LEU A 186 -12.76 6.27 1.65
N LYS A 187 -13.87 5.53 1.80
CA LYS A 187 -15.07 5.94 2.52
C LYS A 187 -15.21 5.23 3.86
N MET A 188 -14.75 3.99 3.95
CA MET A 188 -14.90 3.17 5.15
C MET A 188 -13.61 2.44 5.50
N ILE A 189 -13.25 2.51 6.76
CA ILE A 189 -12.19 1.73 7.39
C ILE A 189 -12.59 1.53 8.86
N ASN A 190 -12.26 0.39 9.47
CA ASN A 190 -12.39 0.20 10.91
C ASN A 190 -11.01 0.28 11.57
N ILE A 191 -10.96 0.80 12.80
CA ILE A 191 -9.73 0.92 13.60
C ILE A 191 -9.83 -0.09 14.75
N PRO A 192 -9.04 -1.18 14.74
CA PRO A 192 -9.15 -2.23 15.74
C PRO A 192 -8.57 -1.80 17.09
N SER A 193 -8.98 -2.47 18.17
CA SER A 193 -8.49 -2.20 19.53
C SER A 193 -7.00 -2.53 19.73
N SER A 194 -6.45 -3.42 18.91
CA SER A 194 -5.03 -3.82 18.93
C SER A 194 -4.07 -2.74 18.43
N LEU A 195 -4.58 -1.71 17.75
CA LEU A 195 -3.74 -0.64 17.21
C LEU A 195 -3.13 0.16 18.36
N SER A 196 -1.81 0.07 18.51
CA SER A 196 -1.07 0.74 19.59
C SER A 196 -0.15 1.85 19.08
N VAL A 197 0.24 1.80 17.80
CA VAL A 197 1.11 2.80 17.17
C VAL A 197 0.51 3.26 15.86
N ILE A 198 0.22 4.55 15.76
CA ILE A 198 -0.15 5.20 14.50
C ILE A 198 0.80 6.35 14.20
N GLU A 199 1.45 6.27 13.05
CA GLU A 199 2.48 7.23 12.69
C GLU A 199 1.94 8.44 11.91
N ASN A 200 2.81 9.43 11.74
CA ASN A 200 2.48 10.75 11.20
C ASN A 200 1.76 10.66 9.84
N GLY A 201 0.64 11.39 9.73
CA GLY A 201 -0.10 11.59 8.49
C GLY A 201 -0.67 10.32 7.86
N ALA A 202 -0.86 9.23 8.60
CA ALA A 202 -1.36 7.98 8.05
C ALA A 202 -2.64 8.14 7.20
N PHE A 203 -3.55 9.04 7.54
CA PHE A 203 -4.78 9.36 6.81
C PHE A 203 -4.77 10.73 6.12
N SER A 204 -3.60 11.33 5.93
CA SER A 204 -3.45 12.63 5.26
C SER A 204 -4.10 12.63 3.88
N GLY A 205 -5.00 13.57 3.60
CA GLY A 205 -5.67 13.66 2.29
C GLY A 205 -6.76 12.61 2.02
N CYS A 206 -7.20 11.85 3.03
CA CYS A 206 -8.35 10.93 2.92
C CYS A 206 -9.71 11.68 2.94
N VAL A 207 -9.95 12.52 1.93
CA VAL A 207 -11.09 13.46 1.88
C VAL A 207 -12.48 12.81 1.84
N SER A 208 -12.56 11.51 1.56
CA SER A 208 -13.83 10.75 1.52
C SER A 208 -14.18 10.07 2.84
N LEU A 209 -13.29 10.06 3.84
CA LEU A 209 -13.58 9.64 5.21
C LEU A 209 -14.39 10.73 5.93
N LYS A 210 -15.70 10.74 5.71
CA LYS A 210 -16.59 11.84 6.12
C LYS A 210 -17.51 11.53 7.29
N CYS A 211 -17.73 10.26 7.62
CA CYS A 211 -18.55 9.81 8.73
C CYS A 211 -18.43 8.29 8.91
N GLY A 212 -18.91 7.77 10.03
CA GLY A 212 -19.20 6.35 10.23
C GLY A 212 -17.98 5.45 10.39
N ILE A 213 -16.79 6.02 10.67
CA ILE A 213 -15.62 5.20 10.99
C ILE A 213 -15.88 4.46 12.32
N PHE A 214 -15.64 3.15 12.32
CA PHE A 214 -15.74 2.34 13.53
C PHE A 214 -14.37 2.29 14.20
N ILE A 215 -14.30 2.67 15.47
CA ILE A 215 -13.07 2.68 16.26
C ILE A 215 -13.34 1.89 17.53
N ASP A 216 -12.63 0.79 17.77
CA ASP A 216 -12.85 -0.02 18.96
C ASP A 216 -12.31 0.64 20.23
N ASN A 217 -11.10 1.19 20.16
CA ASN A 217 -10.49 1.86 21.31
C ASN A 217 -11.13 3.25 21.53
N LYS A 218 -11.88 3.39 22.62
CA LYS A 218 -12.61 4.62 22.99
C LYS A 218 -11.83 5.53 23.94
N GLU A 219 -10.56 5.24 24.24
CA GLU A 219 -9.74 6.10 25.08
C GLU A 219 -9.55 7.47 24.44
N ARG A 220 -9.77 8.53 25.22
CA ARG A 220 -9.70 9.91 24.74
C ARG A 220 -8.35 10.23 24.12
N ARG A 221 -7.26 9.84 24.77
CA ARG A 221 -5.89 10.08 24.30
C ARG A 221 -5.61 9.37 22.97
N PHE A 222 -6.11 8.14 22.81
CA PHE A 222 -6.00 7.39 21.57
C PHE A 222 -6.74 8.08 20.42
N ILE A 223 -7.97 8.55 20.68
CA ILE A 223 -8.74 9.30 19.67
C ILE A 223 -8.05 10.62 19.31
N GLU A 224 -7.51 11.35 20.29
CA GLU A 224 -6.73 12.58 20.05
C GLU A 224 -5.49 12.28 19.18
N GLU A 225 -4.72 11.25 19.49
CA GLU A 225 -3.57 10.81 18.68
C GLU A 225 -3.98 10.38 17.26
N LEU A 226 -5.09 9.65 17.13
CA LEU A 226 -5.66 9.26 15.86
C LEU A 226 -6.03 10.49 15.01
N ILE A 227 -6.55 11.57 15.59
CA ILE A 227 -6.86 12.79 14.82
C ILE A 227 -5.60 13.58 14.50
N GLU A 228 -4.78 13.88 15.52
CA GLU A 228 -3.69 14.85 15.43
C GLU A 228 -2.45 14.28 14.74
N THR A 229 -2.00 13.09 15.13
CA THR A 229 -0.80 12.46 14.56
C THR A 229 -1.09 11.92 13.18
N SER A 230 -2.20 11.18 13.05
CA SER A 230 -2.48 10.46 11.81
C SER A 230 -3.18 11.32 10.75
N LEU A 231 -3.67 12.51 11.14
CA LEU A 231 -4.48 13.40 10.30
C LEU A 231 -5.79 12.74 9.83
N LEU A 232 -6.39 11.89 10.67
CA LEU A 232 -7.73 11.36 10.41
C LEU A 232 -8.73 12.53 10.39
N PRO A 233 -9.55 12.69 9.33
CA PRO A 233 -10.52 13.77 9.29
C PRO A 233 -11.50 13.67 10.47
N ILE A 234 -11.63 14.73 11.25
CA ILE A 234 -12.51 14.73 12.43
C ILE A 234 -13.97 14.43 12.07
N SER A 235 -14.37 14.78 10.84
CA SER A 235 -15.69 14.44 10.30
C SER A 235 -15.95 12.93 10.25
N ALA A 236 -14.91 12.10 10.06
CA ALA A 236 -15.04 10.65 10.01
C ALA A 236 -15.69 10.06 11.26
N LEU A 237 -15.57 10.74 12.41
CA LEU A 237 -16.14 10.34 13.70
C LEU A 237 -17.64 10.61 13.82
N ASN A 238 -18.23 11.41 12.92
CA ASN A 238 -19.65 11.71 12.94
C ASN A 238 -20.49 10.50 12.50
N GLU A 239 -21.72 10.39 12.98
CA GLU A 239 -22.68 9.42 12.43
C GLU A 239 -22.99 9.76 10.96
N CYS A 240 -23.02 8.76 10.08
CA CYS A 240 -23.48 8.96 8.71
C CYS A 240 -24.99 9.18 8.69
N GLY A 241 -25.46 10.30 8.13
CA GLY A 241 -26.88 10.65 8.04
C GLY A 241 -27.75 9.78 7.12
N LEU A 242 -27.23 8.65 6.62
CA LEU A 242 -27.94 7.73 5.73
C LEU A 242 -27.86 6.30 6.29
N PHE A 243 -29.01 5.81 6.77
CA PHE A 243 -29.29 4.44 7.22
C PHE A 243 -28.47 3.91 8.41
N SER A 244 -28.30 4.67 9.50
CA SER A 244 -28.16 3.99 10.77
C SER A 244 -29.51 3.37 11.12
N CYS A 245 -29.56 2.03 11.24
CA CYS A 245 -30.62 1.34 11.95
C CYS A 245 -30.55 1.68 13.45
N LYS A 246 -30.57 2.96 13.81
CA LYS A 246 -31.08 3.34 15.12
C LYS A 246 -32.53 2.89 15.11
N VAL A 247 -32.81 1.87 15.91
CA VAL A 247 -34.12 1.63 16.48
C VAL A 247 -34.61 2.99 16.97
N ARG A 248 -35.41 3.67 16.15
CA ARG A 248 -36.25 4.74 16.63
C ARG A 248 -37.24 4.01 17.52
N ASN A 249 -36.99 4.02 18.82
CA ASN A 249 -38.02 3.74 19.81
C ASN A 249 -39.29 4.49 19.34
N ASN A 250 -40.31 3.72 18.94
CA ASN A 250 -41.66 4.13 18.49
C ASN A 250 -42.07 3.75 17.04
N PHE A 251 -41.90 2.50 16.62
CA PHE A 251 -42.93 1.87 15.77
C PHE A 251 -43.15 0.41 16.17
N ASN A 252 -44.11 0.18 17.06
CA ASN A 252 -44.80 -1.11 17.20
C ASN A 252 -45.65 -1.34 15.94
N LEU A 253 -45.01 -1.67 14.82
CA LEU A 253 -45.72 -2.23 13.67
C LEU A 253 -45.41 -3.72 13.63
N PRO A 254 -46.42 -4.61 13.79
CA PRO A 254 -46.18 -6.04 13.74
C PRO A 254 -45.69 -6.41 12.33
N ILE A 255 -44.48 -6.97 12.25
CA ILE A 255 -43.94 -7.50 11.01
C ILE A 255 -44.74 -8.75 10.67
N SER A 256 -45.37 -8.77 9.49
CA SER A 256 -46.10 -9.93 8.98
C SER A 256 -45.17 -11.13 8.81
N PRO A 257 -45.57 -12.36 9.22
CA PRO A 257 -44.79 -13.59 9.04
C PRO A 257 -44.40 -13.90 7.58
N SER A 258 -45.02 -13.24 6.60
CA SER A 258 -44.72 -13.39 5.17
C SER A 258 -43.30 -12.99 4.77
N TYR A 259 -42.60 -12.15 5.55
CA TYR A 259 -41.25 -11.70 5.23
C TYR A 259 -40.13 -12.63 5.76
N LEU A 260 -40.45 -13.63 6.59
CA LEU A 260 -39.49 -14.58 7.16
C LEU A 260 -39.33 -15.87 6.34
N TYR A 261 -40.16 -16.10 5.33
CA TYR A 261 -40.13 -17.35 4.55
C TYR A 261 -38.97 -17.46 3.55
N VAL A 262 -38.23 -16.39 3.27
CA VAL A 262 -37.18 -16.40 2.23
C VAL A 262 -35.84 -16.99 2.72
N PHE A 263 -35.64 -17.17 4.03
CA PHE A 263 -34.35 -17.60 4.59
C PHE A 263 -34.29 -19.04 5.14
N ILE A 264 -35.29 -19.89 4.85
CA ILE A 264 -35.30 -21.28 5.33
C ILE A 264 -35.06 -22.31 4.20
N LEU A 265 -34.87 -21.90 2.94
CA LEU A 265 -34.62 -22.83 1.83
C LEU A 265 -33.51 -22.38 0.86
N MET A 266 -32.36 -21.97 1.40
CA MET A 266 -31.07 -22.00 0.67
C MET A 266 -29.97 -22.54 1.56
#